data_AF-E0SQH1-F1
#
_entry.id   AF-E0SQH1-F1
#
_cell.length_a   1.000
_cell.length_b   1.000
_cell.length_c   1.000
_cell.angle_alpha   90.00
_cell.angle_beta   90.00
_cell.angle_gamma   90.00
#
_symmetry.space_group_name_H-M   'P 1'
#
loop_
_entity.id
_entity.type
_entity.pdbx_description
1 polymer ?
#
loop_
_entity_poly.entity_id
_entity_poly.type
_entity_poly.pdbx_seq_one_letter_code
_entity_poly.pdbx_strand_id
1 'polypeptide(L)'
;MNIQWIHLSNLSANALKPVIQLLDLYIQTLDAIIKLEKEVGKPIKELMTEVLKPESLEEVSKLVPPETLGKLFRALISMAQISPKINKFLELSIDEKEAVAEDVKRVERDLEEFVDMLKRSLSDVKQLTSDY
;
A
#
# COMPACT_ATOMS: atom_id res chain seq x y z
N MET A 1 -11.30 -35.22 -29.44
CA MET A 1 -11.42 -34.17 -28.42
C MET A 1 -11.64 -32.85 -29.14
N ASN A 2 -12.70 -32.10 -28.83
CA ASN A 2 -13.15 -30.97 -29.65
C ASN A 2 -12.33 -29.70 -29.33
N ILE A 3 -11.74 -29.07 -30.34
CA ILE A 3 -10.83 -27.91 -30.23
C ILE A 3 -11.51 -26.72 -29.52
N GLN A 4 -12.82 -26.53 -29.70
CA GLN A 4 -13.60 -25.51 -29.01
C GLN A 4 -13.59 -25.67 -27.48
N TRP A 5 -13.64 -26.91 -26.98
CA TRP A 5 -13.62 -27.18 -25.54
C TRP A 5 -12.26 -26.84 -24.92
N ILE A 6 -11.16 -27.16 -25.61
CA ILE A 6 -9.80 -26.82 -25.16
C ILE A 6 -9.63 -25.29 -25.09
N HIS A 7 -10.14 -24.57 -26.08
CA HIS A 7 -10.05 -23.11 -26.13
C HIS A 7 -10.85 -22.44 -25.00
N LEU A 8 -12.09 -22.86 -24.77
CA LEU A 8 -12.93 -22.35 -23.68
C LEU A 8 -12.31 -22.62 -22.30
N SER A 9 -11.81 -23.84 -22.07
CA SER A 9 -11.15 -24.18 -20.80
C SER A 9 -9.90 -23.33 -20.54
N ASN A 10 -9.08 -23.07 -21.57
CA ASN A 10 -7.91 -22.21 -21.44
C ASN A 10 -8.28 -20.74 -21.17
N LEU A 11 -9.31 -20.22 -21.83
CA LEU A 11 -9.81 -18.86 -21.58
C LEU A 11 -10.29 -18.71 -20.13
N SER A 12 -11.08 -19.66 -19.65
CA SER A 12 -11.56 -19.67 -18.26
C SER A 12 -10.41 -19.73 -17.25
N ALA A 13 -9.41 -20.59 -17.47
CA ALA A 13 -8.24 -20.68 -16.60
C ALA A 13 -7.46 -19.37 -16.55
N ASN A 14 -7.25 -18.73 -17.71
CA ASN A 14 -6.53 -17.46 -17.79
C ASN A 14 -7.29 -16.30 -17.16
N ALA A 15 -8.63 -16.28 -17.26
CA ALA A 15 -9.46 -15.25 -16.64
C ALA A 15 -9.52 -15.37 -15.10
N LEU A 16 -9.47 -16.59 -14.56
CA LEU A 16 -9.50 -16.83 -13.11
C LEU A 16 -8.15 -16.61 -12.42
N LYS A 17 -7.04 -16.76 -13.15
CA LYS A 17 -5.70 -16.63 -12.57
C LYS A 17 -5.46 -15.28 -11.85
N PRO A 18 -5.79 -14.10 -12.43
CA PRO A 18 -5.67 -12.83 -11.73
C PRO A 18 -6.54 -12.74 -10.47
N VAL A 19 -7.73 -13.37 -10.47
CA VAL A 19 -8.62 -13.39 -9.31
C VAL A 19 -8.00 -14.20 -8.17
N ILE A 20 -7.42 -15.36 -8.48
CA ILE A 20 -6.69 -16.18 -7.50
C ILE A 20 -5.52 -15.38 -6.91
N GLN A 21 -4.73 -14.71 -7.74
CA GLN A 21 -3.61 -13.87 -7.29
C GLN A 21 -4.07 -12.71 -6.39
N LEU A 22 -5.22 -12.09 -6.71
CA LEU A 22 -5.81 -11.06 -5.87
C LEU A 22 -6.23 -11.60 -4.50
N LEU A 23 -6.84 -12.79 -4.45
CA LEU A 23 -7.21 -13.44 -3.20
C LEU A 23 -5.98 -13.78 -2.35
N ASP A 24 -4.91 -14.30 -2.96
CA ASP A 24 -3.66 -14.59 -2.26
C ASP A 24 -3.03 -13.32 -1.66
N LEU A 25 -3.04 -12.21 -2.39
CA LEU A 25 -2.55 -10.92 -1.89
C LEU A 25 -3.43 -10.38 -0.75
N TYR A 26 -4.75 -10.55 -0.86
CA TYR A 26 -5.70 -10.12 0.15
C TYR A 26 -5.49 -10.90 1.46
N ILE A 27 -5.29 -12.21 1.40
CA ILE A 27 -4.98 -13.05 2.56
C ILE A 27 -3.68 -12.59 3.22
N GLN A 28 -2.60 -12.41 2.44
CA GLN A 28 -1.32 -11.92 2.96
C GLN A 28 -1.45 -10.57 3.67
N THR A 29 -2.26 -9.68 3.10
CA THR A 29 -2.53 -8.35 3.70
C THR A 29 -3.28 -8.49 5.03
N LEU A 30 -4.31 -9.34 5.09
CA LEU A 30 -5.06 -9.59 6.32
C LEU A 30 -4.17 -10.19 7.42
N ASP A 31 -3.34 -11.18 7.07
CA ASP A 31 -2.41 -11.80 8.02
C ASP A 31 -1.40 -10.79 8.58
N ALA A 32 -0.87 -9.90 7.72
CA ALA A 32 0.03 -8.83 8.15
C ALA A 32 -0.66 -7.85 9.11
N ILE A 33 -1.91 -7.46 8.83
CA ILE A 33 -2.71 -6.60 9.71
C ILE A 33 -2.95 -7.31 11.06
N ILE A 34 -3.42 -8.55 11.05
CA ILE A 34 -3.69 -9.32 12.27
C ILE A 34 -2.42 -9.44 13.13
N LYS A 35 -1.28 -9.71 12.50
CA LYS A 35 0.01 -9.79 13.19
C LYS A 35 0.36 -8.46 13.85
N LEU A 36 0.25 -7.35 13.12
CA LEU A 36 0.53 -6.02 13.66
C LEU A 36 -0.41 -5.65 14.82
N GLU A 37 -1.71 -5.90 14.68
CA GLU A 37 -2.70 -5.65 15.74
C GLU A 37 -2.40 -6.46 17.00
N LYS A 38 -1.95 -7.72 16.86
CA LYS A 38 -1.52 -8.56 17.99
C LYS A 38 -0.24 -8.04 18.65
N GLU A 39 0.72 -7.55 17.87
CA GLU A 39 1.98 -7.01 18.37
C GLU A 39 1.79 -5.70 19.14
N VAL A 40 0.94 -4.81 18.63
CA VAL A 40 0.71 -3.48 19.22
C VAL A 40 -0.44 -3.47 20.23
N GLY A 41 -1.36 -4.45 20.16
CA GLY A 41 -2.51 -4.56 21.05
C GLY A 41 -3.64 -3.58 20.74
N LYS A 42 -3.68 -3.02 19.53
CA LYS A 42 -4.71 -2.06 19.07
C LYS A 42 -5.20 -2.40 17.67
N PRO A 43 -6.48 -2.12 17.33
CA PRO A 43 -6.99 -2.22 15.97
C PRO A 43 -6.23 -1.30 14.99
N ILE A 44 -6.05 -1.75 13.74
CA ILE A 44 -5.34 -1.02 12.68
C ILE A 44 -5.98 0.35 12.42
N LYS A 45 -7.31 0.44 12.54
CA LYS A 45 -8.05 1.70 12.41
C LYS A 45 -7.59 2.73 13.43
N GLU A 46 -7.36 2.32 14.67
CA GLU A 46 -6.87 3.20 15.74
C GLU A 46 -5.43 3.60 15.46
N LEU A 47 -4.57 2.65 15.07
CA LEU A 47 -3.18 2.92 14.71
C LEU A 47 -3.08 3.95 13.57
N MET A 48 -3.83 3.76 12.49
CA MET A 48 -3.86 4.70 11.37
C MET A 48 -4.37 6.09 11.79
N THR A 49 -5.35 6.14 12.70
CA THR A 49 -5.84 7.40 13.23
C THR A 49 -4.77 8.09 14.06
N GLU A 50 -4.05 7.36 14.91
CA GLU A 50 -2.95 7.89 15.72
C GLU A 50 -1.82 8.45 14.84
N VAL A 51 -1.37 7.70 13.83
CA VAL A 51 -0.31 8.12 12.91
C VAL A 51 -0.65 9.43 12.18
N LEU A 52 -1.93 9.67 11.89
CA LEU A 52 -2.40 10.85 11.17
C LEU A 52 -2.81 12.03 12.07
N LYS A 53 -2.66 11.91 13.40
CA LYS A 53 -2.90 13.03 14.32
C LYS A 53 -1.87 14.15 14.09
N PRO A 54 -2.26 15.44 14.24
CA PRO A 54 -1.33 16.56 14.09
C PRO A 54 -0.06 16.42 14.93
N GLU A 55 -0.18 15.96 16.18
CA GLU A 55 0.95 15.82 17.09
C GLU A 55 1.92 14.73 16.61
N SER A 56 1.41 13.63 16.05
CA SER A 56 2.24 12.55 15.51
C SER A 56 2.95 12.99 14.22
N LEU A 57 2.25 13.73 13.36
CA LEU A 57 2.83 14.31 12.15
C LEU A 57 3.90 15.36 12.47
N GLU A 58 3.71 16.15 13.52
CA GLU A 58 4.72 17.08 14.02
C GLU A 58 5.99 16.35 14.45
N GLU A 59 5.87 15.28 15.24
CA GLU A 59 7.04 14.47 15.65
C GLU A 59 7.75 13.83 14.46
N VAL A 60 7.00 13.27 13.50
CA VAL A 60 7.58 12.74 12.26
C VAL A 60 8.29 13.83 11.46
N SER A 61 7.73 15.05 11.39
CA SER A 61 8.35 16.17 10.66
C SER A 61 9.72 16.59 11.22
N LYS A 62 10.00 16.30 12.51
CA LYS A 62 11.31 16.54 13.13
C LYS A 62 12.35 15.50 12.70
N LEU A 63 11.90 14.33 12.24
CA LEU A 63 12.74 13.18 11.90
C LEU A 63 13.04 13.11 10.39
N VAL A 64 12.13 13.56 9.53
CA VAL A 64 12.28 13.41 8.07
C VAL A 64 12.29 14.76 7.37
N PRO A 65 13.00 14.91 6.24
CA PRO A 65 12.97 16.13 5.46
C PRO A 65 11.53 16.50 5.01
N PRO A 66 11.21 17.80 4.86
CA PRO A 66 9.88 18.23 4.41
C PRO A 66 9.45 17.60 3.08
N GLU A 67 10.39 17.36 2.16
CA GLU A 67 10.11 16.68 0.90
C GLU A 67 9.58 15.26 1.12
N THR A 68 10.18 14.51 2.05
CA THR A 68 9.78 13.14 2.38
C THR A 68 8.39 13.10 3.01
N LEU A 69 8.09 14.03 3.92
CA LEU A 69 6.75 14.17 4.46
C LEU A 69 5.74 14.55 3.36
N GLY A 70 6.15 15.38 2.40
CA GLY A 70 5.36 15.70 1.21
C GLY A 70 5.02 14.47 0.35
N LYS A 71 5.92 13.47 0.26
CA LYS A 71 5.65 12.20 -0.44
C LYS A 71 4.56 11.40 0.26
N LEU A 72 4.56 11.32 1.60
CA LEU A 72 3.46 10.69 2.35
C LEU A 72 2.12 11.33 2.00
N PHE A 73 2.02 12.67 2.09
CA PHE A 73 0.76 13.36 1.79
C PHE A 73 0.32 13.18 0.34
N ARG A 74 1.27 13.22 -0.60
CA ARG A 74 0.98 12.94 -2.01
C ARG A 74 0.41 11.54 -2.18
N ALA A 75 1.03 10.52 -1.58
CA ALA A 75 0.56 9.16 -1.63
C ALA A 75 -0.86 9.02 -1.05
N LEU A 76 -1.14 9.62 0.11
CA LEU A 76 -2.47 9.60 0.73
C LEU A 76 -3.54 10.26 -0.15
N ILE A 77 -3.23 11.41 -0.75
CA ILE A 77 -4.14 12.12 -1.67
C ILE A 77 -4.37 11.28 -2.93
N SER A 78 -3.30 10.74 -3.53
CA SER A 78 -3.40 9.89 -4.71
C SER A 78 -4.22 8.63 -4.42
N MET A 79 -4.04 7.98 -3.28
CA MET A 79 -4.86 6.85 -2.84
C MET A 79 -6.35 7.22 -2.79
N ALA A 80 -6.68 8.37 -2.19
CA ALA A 80 -8.07 8.83 -2.13
C ALA A 80 -8.66 9.04 -3.54
N GLN A 81 -7.87 9.63 -4.45
CA GLN A 81 -8.27 9.90 -5.83
C GLN A 81 -8.46 8.63 -6.68
N ILE A 82 -7.61 7.61 -6.50
CA ILE A 82 -7.69 6.37 -7.29
C ILE A 82 -8.67 5.34 -6.71
N SER A 83 -9.02 5.45 -5.42
CA SER A 83 -9.91 4.50 -4.75
C SER A 83 -11.23 4.21 -5.49
N PRO A 84 -11.94 5.20 -6.10
CA PRO A 84 -13.18 4.89 -6.81
C PRO A 84 -12.92 4.09 -8.09
N LYS A 85 -11.78 4.30 -8.74
CA LYS A 85 -11.37 3.59 -9.96
C LYS A 85 -10.96 2.15 -9.65
N ILE A 86 -10.24 1.94 -8.53
CA ILE A 86 -9.88 0.59 -8.07
C ILE A 86 -11.15 -0.25 -7.81
N ASN A 87 -12.16 0.33 -7.15
CA ASN A 87 -13.42 -0.37 -6.87
C ASN A 87 -14.17 -0.80 -8.13
N LYS A 88 -13.93 -0.13 -9.26
CA LYS A 88 -14.55 -0.42 -10.56
C LYS A 88 -13.55 -0.97 -11.57
N PHE A 89 -12.40 -1.47 -11.10
CA PHE A 89 -11.26 -1.76 -11.98
C PHE A 89 -11.62 -2.71 -13.13
N LEU A 90 -12.50 -3.68 -12.92
CA LEU A 90 -12.92 -4.62 -13.96
C LEU A 90 -13.72 -3.96 -15.10
N GLU A 91 -14.47 -2.89 -14.79
CA GLU A 91 -15.36 -2.15 -15.71
C GLU A 91 -14.61 -1.12 -16.55
N LEU A 92 -13.37 -0.78 -16.17
CA LEU A 92 -12.54 0.21 -16.85
C LEU A 92 -12.07 -0.29 -18.24
N SER A 93 -11.84 0.66 -19.14
CA SER A 93 -11.11 0.42 -20.39
C SER A 93 -9.66 0.00 -20.11
N ILE A 94 -8.96 -0.52 -21.13
CA ILE A 94 -7.55 -0.94 -21.00
C ILE A 94 -6.67 0.27 -20.62
N ASP A 95 -6.80 1.38 -21.33
CA ASP A 95 -6.03 2.61 -21.06
C ASP A 95 -6.27 3.14 -19.63
N GLU A 96 -7.51 3.07 -19.15
CA GLU A 96 -7.83 3.45 -17.76
C GLU A 96 -7.23 2.48 -16.73
N LYS A 97 -7.20 1.17 -17.03
CA LYS A 97 -6.55 0.16 -16.17
C LYS A 97 -5.05 0.40 -16.09
N GLU A 98 -4.41 0.73 -17.21
CA GLU A 98 -2.98 1.06 -17.27
C GLU A 98 -2.67 2.31 -16.44
N ALA A 99 -3.44 3.39 -16.62
CA ALA A 99 -3.28 4.61 -15.85
C ALA A 99 -3.45 4.37 -14.33
N VAL A 100 -4.47 3.61 -13.93
CA VAL A 100 -4.66 3.24 -12.52
C VAL A 100 -3.47 2.43 -11.99
N ALA A 101 -2.95 1.48 -12.78
CA ALA A 101 -1.80 0.68 -12.37
C ALA A 101 -0.54 1.54 -12.20
N GLU A 102 -0.31 2.53 -13.06
CA GLU A 102 0.80 3.48 -12.92
C GLU A 102 0.66 4.36 -11.68
N ASP A 103 -0.56 4.82 -11.39
CA ASP A 103 -0.83 5.61 -10.18
C ASP A 103 -0.62 4.78 -8.91
N VAL A 104 -1.08 3.53 -8.88
CA VAL A 104 -0.82 2.61 -7.76
C VAL A 104 0.68 2.40 -7.55
N LYS A 105 1.45 2.15 -8.62
CA LYS A 105 2.92 2.02 -8.53
C LYS A 105 3.60 3.28 -8.01
N ARG A 106 3.04 4.47 -8.29
CA ARG A 106 3.57 5.73 -7.78
C ARG A 106 3.31 5.88 -6.30
N VAL A 107 2.09 5.57 -5.85
CA VAL A 107 1.72 5.53 -4.43
C VAL A 107 2.64 4.58 -3.66
N GLU A 108 2.84 3.37 -4.18
CA GLU A 108 3.75 2.37 -3.61
C GLU A 108 5.15 2.96 -3.39
N ARG A 109 5.78 3.51 -4.44
CA ARG A 109 7.11 4.12 -4.35
C ARG A 109 7.18 5.27 -3.33
N ASP A 110 6.20 6.18 -3.35
CA ASP A 110 6.18 7.32 -2.43
C ASP A 110 6.08 6.85 -0.96
N LEU A 111 5.32 5.78 -0.69
CA LEU A 111 5.21 5.19 0.64
C LEU A 111 6.47 4.42 1.05
N GLU A 112 7.08 3.65 0.15
CA GLU A 112 8.33 2.93 0.41
C GLU A 112 9.46 3.90 0.79
N GLU A 113 9.65 4.96 -0.02
CA GLU A 113 10.68 5.97 0.25
C GLU A 113 10.44 6.70 1.57
N PHE A 114 9.17 6.98 1.91
CA PHE A 114 8.83 7.57 3.21
C PHE A 114 9.18 6.63 4.37
N VAL A 115 8.78 5.36 4.30
CA VAL A 115 9.05 4.36 5.34
C VAL A 115 10.54 4.14 5.53
N ASP A 116 11.30 4.04 4.44
CA ASP A 116 12.74 3.83 4.48
C ASP A 116 13.48 5.01 5.11
N MET A 117 13.10 6.24 4.74
CA MET A 117 13.67 7.44 5.36
C MET A 117 13.36 7.50 6.86
N LEU A 118 12.11 7.23 7.24
CA LEU A 118 11.70 7.23 8.64
C LEU A 118 12.51 6.21 9.47
N LYS A 119 12.72 5.00 8.93
CA LYS A 119 13.55 3.98 9.59
C LYS A 119 15.01 4.41 9.75
N ARG A 120 15.59 5.08 8.75
CA ARG A 120 16.96 5.61 8.82
C ARG A 120 17.06 6.66 9.91
N SER A 121 16.20 7.68 9.89
CA SER A 121 16.18 8.74 10.91
C SER A 121 15.99 8.18 12.32
N LEU A 122 15.13 7.18 12.51
CA LEU A 122 14.95 6.53 13.81
C LEU A 122 16.19 5.75 14.26
N SER A 123 16.94 5.16 13.33
CA SER A 123 18.19 4.45 13.63
C SER A 123 19.29 5.42 14.05
N ASP A 124 19.39 6.56 13.36
CA ASP A 124 20.37 7.61 13.67
C ASP A 124 20.13 8.20 15.07
N VAL A 125 18.87 8.48 15.42
CA VAL A 125 18.50 8.94 16.77
C VAL A 125 18.87 7.91 17.83
N LYS A 126 18.58 6.62 17.59
CA LYS A 126 18.91 5.55 18.55
C LYS A 126 20.41 5.44 18.81
N GLN A 127 21.23 5.53 17.77
CA GLN A 127 22.70 5.52 17.91
C GLN A 127 23.18 6.70 18.74
N LEU A 128 22.71 7.91 18.43
CA LEU A 128 23.04 9.10 19.20
C LEU A 128 22.65 9.00 20.68
N THR A 129 21.54 8.31 21.02
CA THR A 129 21.13 8.11 22.41
C THR A 129 21.84 6.96 23.13
N SER A 130 22.45 6.02 22.39
CA SER A 130 23.17 4.87 22.97
C SER A 130 24.64 5.17 23.27
N ASP A 131 25.18 6.25 22.69
CA ASP A 131 26.56 6.71 22.87
C ASP A 131 26.74 7.66 24.08
N TYR A 132 25.66 7.93 24.84
CA TYR A 132 25.65 8.67 26.12
C TYR A 132 25.19 7.77 27.27
#